data_AF-A0A8S4GBZ3-F1
#
_entry.id   AF-A0A8S4GBZ3-F1
#
_cell.length_a   1.000
_cell.length_b   1.000
_cell.length_c   1.000
_cell.angle_alpha   90.00
_cell.angle_beta   90.00
_cell.angle_gamma   90.00
#
_symmetry.space_group_name_H-M   'P 1'
#
loop_
_entity.id
_entity.type
_entity.pdbx_description
1 polymer ?
#
loop_
_entity_poly.entity_id
_entity_poly.type
_entity_poly.pdbx_seq_one_letter_code
_entity_poly.pdbx_strand_id
1 'polypeptide(L)' 'MEHNNVTDALRYVNLLQGGARAAARCWADAARRHLAVRQAAEAVMAHASVSGLLYLQAAEAVMAHASVSGLLYL' A
#
# COMPACT_ATOMS: atom_id res chain seq x y z
N MET A 1 8.83 -1.46 22.55
CA MET A 1 9.18 -0.25 21.78
C MET A 1 9.55 -0.71 20.38
N GLU A 2 8.70 -0.47 19.37
CA GLU A 2 9.07 -0.75 17.98
C GLU A 2 10.09 0.31 17.53
N HIS A 3 11.33 -0.11 17.31
CA HIS A 3 12.46 0.78 17.03
C HIS A 3 12.44 1.40 15.61
N ASN A 4 11.37 1.20 14.83
CA ASN A 4 11.28 1.58 13.42
C ASN A 4 10.03 2.42 13.07
N ASN A 5 9.32 2.96 14.06
CA ASN A 5 8.13 3.78 13.78
C ASN A 5 8.53 5.23 13.43
N VAL A 6 8.77 5.47 12.14
CA VAL A 6 9.08 6.81 11.58
C VAL A 6 7.97 7.83 11.92
N THR A 7 6.73 7.38 12.08
CA THR A 7 5.59 8.22 12.47
C THR A 7 5.73 8.74 13.90
N ASP A 8 6.12 7.86 14.84
CA ASP A 8 6.37 8.26 16.23
C ASP A 8 7.58 9.20 16.31
N ALA A 9 8.64 8.92 15.55
CA ALA A 9 9.81 9.79 15.48
C ALA A 9 9.47 11.19 14.94
N LEU A 10 8.60 11.29 13.92
CA LEU A 10 8.07 12.57 13.43
C LEU A 10 7.25 13.31 14.49
N ARG A 11 6.49 12.59 15.33
CA ARG A 11 5.73 13.17 16.44
C ARG A 11 6.67 13.83 17.45
N TYR A 12 7.77 13.16 17.82
CA TYR A 12 8.77 13.74 18.71
C TYR A 12 9.48 14.95 18.10
N VAL A 13 9.85 14.89 16.82
CA VAL A 13 10.46 16.05 16.14
C VAL A 13 9.50 17.23 16.04
N ASN A 14 8.20 16.98 15.93
CA ASN A 14 7.20 18.05 15.97
C ASN A 14 7.07 18.74 17.34
N LEU A 15 7.50 18.10 18.43
CA LEU A 15 7.56 18.71 19.77
C LEU A 15 8.79 19.61 19.95
N LEU A 16 9.82 19.45 19.11
CA LEU A 16 10.98 20.32 19.13
C LEU A 16 10.61 21.75 18.72
N GLN A 17 11.24 22.72 19.38
CA GLN A 17 11.09 24.15 19.11
C GLN A 17 12.46 24.81 18.85
N GLY A 18 12.46 25.97 18.22
CA GLY A 18 13.66 26.78 17.98
C GLY A 18 14.71 26.08 17.10
N GLY A 19 15.99 26.19 17.48
CA GLY A 19 17.13 25.69 16.70
C GLY A 19 17.14 24.18 16.48
N ALA A 20 16.65 23.40 17.46
CA ALA A 20 16.55 21.94 17.34
C ALA A 20 15.54 21.52 16.27
N ARG A 21 14.41 22.24 16.15
CA ARG A 21 13.42 22.02 15.09
C ARG A 21 14.00 22.37 13.72
N ALA A 22 14.75 23.47 13.63
CA ALA A 22 15.40 23.90 12.39
C ALA A 22 16.42 22.86 11.90
N ALA A 23 17.23 22.31 12.80
CA ALA A 23 18.19 21.24 12.48
C ALA A 23 17.50 19.94 12.04
N ALA A 24 16.40 19.56 12.70
CA ALA A 24 15.65 18.34 12.39
C ALA A 24 14.73 18.45 11.15
N ARG A 25 14.54 19.65 10.60
CA ARG A 25 13.57 19.92 9.52
C ARG A 25 13.87 19.13 8.24
N CYS A 26 15.13 19.09 7.81
CA CYS A 26 15.53 18.35 6.61
C CYS A 26 15.24 16.85 6.74
N TRP A 27 15.58 16.28 7.91
CA TRP A 27 15.26 14.90 8.23
C TRP A 27 13.75 14.65 8.28
N ALA A 28 12.98 15.54 8.92
CA ALA A 28 11.52 15.40 9.02
C ALA A 28 10.83 15.44 7.64
N ASP A 29 11.32 16.28 6.73
CA ASP A 29 10.80 16.37 5.37
C ASP A 29 11.15 15.12 4.54
N ALA A 30 12.35 14.55 4.71
CA ALA A 30 12.71 13.28 4.11
C ALA A 30 11.85 12.11 4.65
N ALA A 31 11.65 12.05 5.97
CA ALA A 31 10.81 11.06 6.62
C ALA A 31 9.34 11.11 6.13
N ARG A 32 8.78 12.32 5.98
CA ARG A 32 7.43 12.51 5.41
C ARG A 32 7.32 11.99 3.99
N ARG A 33 8.30 12.31 3.12
CA ARG A 33 8.33 11.79 1.74
C ARG A 33 8.42 10.28 1.70
N HIS A 34 9.24 9.68 2.57
CA HIS A 34 9.36 8.24 2.65
C HIS A 34 8.04 7.56 3.05
N LEU A 35 7.33 8.10 4.05
CA LEU A 35 6.01 7.61 4.43
C LEU A 35 4.99 7.71 3.30
N ALA A 36 4.96 8.82 2.57
CA ALA A 36 4.07 8.99 1.44
C ALA A 36 4.33 7.96 0.33
N VAL A 37 5.61 7.66 0.04
CA VAL A 37 5.99 6.63 -0.94
C VAL A 37 5.56 5.23 -0.47
N ARG A 38 5.74 4.90 0.83
CA ARG A 38 5.29 3.62 1.38
C ARG A 38 3.78 3.46 1.29
N GLN A 39 3.02 4.48 1.67
CA GLN A 39 1.56 4.48 1.57
C GLN A 39 1.09 4.31 0.12
N ALA A 40 1.73 5.00 -0.83
CA ALA A 40 1.43 4.84 -2.24
C ALA A 40 1.74 3.42 -2.73
N ALA A 41 2.88 2.84 -2.33
CA ALA A 41 3.24 1.48 -2.68
C ALA A 41 2.25 0.45 -2.11
N GLU A 42 1.82 0.61 -0.86
CA GLU A 42 0.81 -0.22 -0.22
C GLU A 42 -0.53 -0.15 -0.96
N ALA A 43 -0.95 1.04 -1.39
CA ALA A 43 -2.16 1.22 -2.20
C ALA A 43 -2.05 0.53 -3.56
N VAL A 44 -0.91 0.64 -4.24
CA VAL A 44 -0.65 -0.06 -5.52
C VAL A 44 -0.66 -1.57 -5.33
N MET A 45 -0.03 -2.08 -4.27
CA MET A 45 -0.01 -3.50 -3.96
C MET A 45 -1.41 -4.04 -3.63
N ALA A 46 -2.19 -3.30 -2.84
CA ALA A 46 -3.58 -3.65 -2.54
C ALA A 46 -4.46 -3.62 -3.80
N HIS A 47 -4.24 -2.65 -4.69
CA HIS A 47 -4.92 -2.62 -5.97
C HIS A 47 -4.53 -3.81 -6.86
N ALA A 48 -3.23 -4.13 -6.93
CA ALA A 48 -2.73 -5.25 -7.72
C ALA A 48 -3.22 -6.61 -7.18
N SER A 49 -3.32 -6.78 -5.85
CA SER A 49 -3.82 -8.01 -5.25
C SER A 49 -5.30 -8.22 -5.55
N VAL A 50 -6.13 -7.16 -5.44
CA VAL A 50 -7.55 -7.21 -5.83
C VAL A 50 -7.70 -7.48 -7.33
N SER A 51 -6.94 -6.78 -8.17
CA SER A 51 -7.00 -6.97 -9.63
C SER A 51 -6.55 -8.39 -10.05
N GLY A 52 -5.53 -8.94 -9.39
CA GLY A 52 -5.10 -10.32 -9.62
C GLY A 52 -6.16 -11.35 -9.22
N LEU A 53 -6.85 -11.14 -8.10
CA LEU A 53 -7.98 -11.97 -7.67
C LEU A 53 -9.15 -11.88 -8.66
N LEU A 54 -9.48 -10.68 -9.15
CA LEU A 54 -10.54 -10.49 -10.14
C LEU A 54 -10.24 -11.21 -11.46
N TYR A 55 -8.99 -11.19 -11.91
CA TYR A 55 -8.59 -11.89 -13.14
C TYR A 55 -8.72 -13.43 -13.00
N LEU A 56 -8.35 -13.97 -11.84
CA LEU A 56 -8.49 -15.39 -11.55
C LEU A 56 -9.97 -15.81 -11.51
N GLN A 57 -10.82 -15.03 -10.84
CA GLN A 57 -12.27 -15.29 -10.77
C GLN A 57 -12.95 -15.20 -12.14
N ALA A 58 -12.52 -14.24 -12.99
CA ALA A 58 -13.04 -14.13 -14.35
C ALA A 58 -12.66 -15.33 -15.21
N ALA A 59 -11.43 -15.86 -15.08
CA ALA A 59 -11.00 -17.06 -15.78
C ALA A 59 -11.81 -18.30 -15.36
N GLU A 60 -12.06 -18.46 -14.06
CA GLU A 60 -12.92 -19.53 -13.53
C GLU A 60 -14.36 -19.44 -14.05
N ALA A 61 -14.94 -18.23 -14.10
CA ALA A 61 -16.29 -18.01 -14.61
C ALA A 61 -16.41 -18.36 -16.11
N VAL A 62 -15.41 -18.02 -16.92
CA VAL A 62 -15.38 -18.38 -18.35
C VAL A 62 -15.26 -19.89 -18.54
N MET A 63 -14.41 -20.58 -17.75
CA MET A 63 -14.30 -22.04 -17.80
C MET A 63 -15.58 -22.74 -17.37
N ALA A 64 -16.24 -22.26 -16.31
CA ALA A 64 -17.53 -22.80 -15.87
C ALA A 64 -18.62 -22.61 -16.94
N HIS A 65 -18.68 -21.45 -17.59
CA HIS A 65 -19.65 -21.19 -18.66
C HIS A 65 -19.40 -22.07 -19.90
N ALA A 66 -18.14 -22.27 -20.29
CA ALA A 66 -17.77 -23.15 -21.39
C ALA A 66 -18.13 -24.63 -21.11
N SER A 67 -17.94 -25.10 -19.87
CA SER A 67 -18.30 -26.46 -19.45
C SER A 67 -19.83 -26.67 -19.47
N VAL A 68 -20.60 -25.71 -18.98
CA VAL A 68 -22.07 -25.77 -19.01
C VAL A 68 -22.60 -25.75 -20.44
N SER A 69 -22.05 -24.92 -21.33
CA SER A 69 -22.44 -24.90 -22.75
C SER A 69 -22.04 -26.18 -23.49
N GLY A 70 -20.90 -26.78 -23.16
CA GLY A 70 -20.47 -28.06 -23.74
C GLY A 70 -21.37 -29.24 -23.35
N LEU A 71 -21.96 -29.21 -22.15
CA LEU A 71 -22.94 -30.21 -21.70
C LEU A 71 -24.34 -29.99 -22.29
N LEU A 72 -24.69 -28.76 -22.69
CA LEU A 72 -25.99 -28.45 -23.28
C LEU A 72 -26.08 -28.81 -24.78
N TYR A 73 -24.94 -29.08 -25.41
CA TYR A 73 -24.80 -29.39 -26.84
C TYR A 73 -24.41 -30.86 -27.13
N LEU A 74 -24.39 -31.72 -26.11
CA LEU A 74 -24.26 -33.18 -26.20
C LEU A 74 -25.63 -33.84 -25.93
#